data_AF-A0A6A4HW41-F1
#
_entry.id   AF-A0A6A4HW41-F1
#
_cell.length_a   1.000
_cell.length_b   1.000
_cell.length_c   1.000
_cell.angle_alpha   90.00
_cell.angle_beta   90.00
_cell.angle_gamma   90.00
#
_symmetry.space_group_name_H-M   'P 1'
#
loop_
_entity.id
_entity.type
_entity.pdbx_description
1 polymer ?
#
loop_
_entity_poly.entity_id
_entity_poly.type
_entity_poly.pdbx_seq_one_letter_code
_entity_poly.pdbx_strand_id
1 'polypeptide(L)' 'MGYKKGSKEDHRDVQVPLLSIHHFFTRSMRFMDVYAHELSGLQVAWAAQRYKGHRVLPESVLNELLDENIT' A
#
# COMPACT_ATOMS: atom_id res chain seq x y z
N MET A 1 2.63 -19.20 -31.21
CA MET A 1 3.51 -18.24 -30.52
C MET A 1 4.22 -18.98 -29.40
N GLY A 2 5.41 -19.55 -29.66
CA GLY A 2 6.10 -20.43 -28.71
C GLY A 2 6.92 -19.62 -27.71
N TYR A 3 6.60 -19.72 -26.42
CA TYR A 3 7.44 -19.16 -25.37
C TYR A 3 8.76 -19.94 -25.35
N LYS A 4 9.86 -19.28 -25.74
CA LYS A 4 11.19 -19.88 -25.71
C LYS A 4 11.57 -20.21 -24.27
N LYS A 5 11.80 -21.49 -24.00
CA LYS A 5 12.31 -22.00 -22.73
C LYS A 5 13.77 -21.55 -22.60
N GLY A 6 13.99 -20.53 -21.78
CA GLY A 6 15.31 -19.96 -21.51
C GLY A 6 16.31 -21.01 -21.00
N SER A 7 17.57 -20.81 -21.38
CA SER A 7 18.75 -21.59 -21.00
C SER A 7 18.91 -21.70 -19.48
N LYS A 8 19.36 -22.88 -19.01
CA LYS A 8 19.45 -23.29 -17.60
C LYS A 8 20.56 -22.59 -16.76
N GLU A 9 21.14 -21.49 -17.23
CA GLU A 9 22.30 -20.87 -16.60
C GLU A 9 22.05 -19.37 -16.41
N ASP A 10 21.36 -19.03 -15.32
CA ASP A 10 21.65 -17.92 -14.37
C ASP A 10 20.46 -17.77 -13.39
N HIS A 11 20.07 -18.86 -12.73
CA HIS A 11 18.93 -18.88 -11.79
C HIS A 11 19.37 -18.56 -10.35
N ARG A 12 20.39 -17.71 -10.19
CA ARG A 12 20.77 -17.18 -8.88
C ARG A 12 20.17 -15.79 -8.72
N ASP A 13 19.09 -15.76 -7.92
CA ASP A 13 18.82 -14.65 -7.00
C ASP A 13 18.15 -13.38 -7.55
N VAL A 14 17.07 -13.51 -8.32
CA VAL A 14 15.98 -12.50 -8.24
C VAL A 14 15.04 -12.88 -7.09
N GLN A 15 15.59 -13.06 -5.89
CA GLN A 15 14.79 -13.27 -4.69
C GLN A 15 14.49 -11.89 -4.10
N VAL A 16 13.20 -11.52 -4.05
CA VAL A 16 12.78 -10.30 -3.34
C VAL A 16 13.08 -10.51 -1.85
N PRO A 17 13.85 -9.62 -1.21
CA PRO A 17 14.13 -9.75 0.22
C PRO A 17 12.84 -9.80 1.03
N LEU A 18 12.79 -10.67 2.04
CA LEU A 18 11.61 -10.82 2.91
C LEU A 18 11.17 -9.48 3.52
N LEU A 19 12.13 -8.65 3.93
CA LEU A 19 11.86 -7.31 4.46
C LEU A 19 11.13 -6.40 3.45
N SER A 20 11.47 -6.50 2.16
CA SER A 20 10.79 -5.76 1.10
C SER A 20 9.33 -6.18 0.96
N ILE A 21 9.05 -7.49 1.10
CA ILE A 21 7.68 -8.03 1.08
C ILE A 21 6.89 -7.50 2.28
N HIS A 22 7.46 -7.51 3.48
CA HIS A 22 6.79 -6.99 4.68
C HIS A 22 6.51 -5.48 4.58
N HIS A 23 7.47 -4.70 4.10
CA HIS A 23 7.28 -3.27 3.90
C HIS A 23 6.20 -2.98 2.86
N PHE A 24 6.21 -3.71 1.74
CA PHE A 24 5.17 -3.60 0.73
C PHE A 24 3.79 -3.94 1.30
N PHE A 25 3.64 -5.10 1.92
CA PHE A 25 2.37 -5.55 2.50
C PHE A 25 1.83 -4.57 3.54
N THR A 26 2.69 -4.10 4.45
CA THR A 26 2.29 -3.13 5.48
C THR A 26 1.83 -1.80 4.88
N ARG A 27 2.48 -1.35 3.80
CA ARG A 27 2.09 -0.12 3.10
C ARG A 27 0.76 -0.31 2.37
N SER A 28 0.61 -1.44 1.67
CA SER A 28 -0.60 -1.77 0.91
C SER A 28 -1.83 -1.96 1.80
N MET A 29 -1.67 -2.60 2.97
CA MET A 29 -2.78 -2.75 3.93
C MET A 29 -3.35 -1.41 4.39
N ARG A 30 -2.51 -0.38 4.56
CA ARG A 30 -2.99 0.96 4.92
C ARG A 30 -3.91 1.53 3.86
N PHE A 31 -3.51 1.43 2.58
CA PHE A 31 -4.35 1.88 1.48
C PHE A 31 -5.67 1.11 1.41
N MET A 32 -5.64 -0.21 1.60
CA MET A 32 -6.84 -1.05 1.60
C MET A 32 -7.82 -0.67 2.72
N ASP A 33 -7.31 -0.41 3.92
CA ASP A 33 -8.10 0.05 5.06
C ASP A 33 -8.79 1.38 4.74
N VAL A 34 -8.06 2.35 4.18
CA VAL A 34 -8.64 3.66 3.82
C VAL A 34 -9.71 3.53 2.72
N TYR A 35 -9.48 2.66 1.72
CA TYR A 35 -10.45 2.41 0.67
C TYR A 35 -11.73 1.74 1.18
N ALA A 36 -11.66 0.96 2.26
CA ALA A 36 -12.85 0.37 2.88
C ALA A 36 -13.79 1.42 3.49
N HIS A 37 -13.30 2.64 3.76
CA HIS A 37 -14.06 3.75 4.33
C HIS A 37 -14.72 4.68 3.29
N GLU A 38 -14.87 4.24 2.03
CA GLU A 38 -15.50 5.01 0.94
C GLU A 38 -14.84 6.37 0.65
N LEU A 39 -13.53 6.49 0.94
CA LEU A 39 -12.76 7.74 0.79
C LEU A 39 -12.28 7.96 -0.65
N SER A 40 -12.15 9.24 -1.05
CA SER A 40 -11.62 9.62 -2.36
C SER A 40 -10.11 9.32 -2.48
N GLY A 41 -9.59 9.14 -3.69
CA GLY A 41 -8.17 8.82 -3.88
C GLY A 41 -7.20 9.86 -3.28
N LEU A 42 -7.61 11.14 -3.24
CA LEU A 42 -6.84 12.22 -2.63
C LEU A 42 -6.82 12.10 -1.11
N GLN A 43 -7.99 11.84 -0.51
CA GLN A 43 -8.16 11.61 0.93
C GLN A 43 -7.39 10.37 1.38
N VAL A 44 -7.41 9.31 0.58
CA VAL A 44 -6.68 8.07 0.83
C VAL A 44 -5.16 8.31 0.89
N ALA A 45 -4.62 9.07 -0.07
CA ALA A 45 -3.20 9.38 -0.10
C ALA A 45 -2.77 10.23 1.11
N TRP A 46 -3.59 11.21 1.49
CA TRP A 46 -3.36 12.05 2.67
C TRP A 46 -3.41 11.22 3.96
N ALA A 47 -4.44 10.41 4.15
CA ALA A 47 -4.61 9.58 5.35
C ALA A 47 -3.48 8.56 5.49
N ALA A 48 -3.09 7.88 4.40
CA ALA A 48 -1.96 6.97 4.39
C ALA A 48 -0.63 7.67 4.70
N GLN A 49 -0.51 8.97 4.40
CA GLN A 49 0.66 9.78 4.72
C GLN A 49 0.68 10.26 6.18
N ARG A 50 -0.48 10.67 6.71
CA ARG A 50 -0.65 11.15 8.07
C ARG A 50 -0.53 10.02 9.11
N TYR A 51 -1.01 8.83 8.76
CA TYR A 51 -1.09 7.65 9.63
C TYR A 51 -0.06 6.56 9.28
N LYS A 52 1.12 6.94 8.78
CA LYS A 52 2.23 6.00 8.47
C LYS A 52 2.72 5.14 9.65
N GLY A 53 2.35 5.45 10.89
CA GLY A 53 2.65 4.64 12.08
C GLY A 53 1.53 3.63 12.43
N HIS A 54 0.31 3.90 11.99
CA HIS A 54 -0.85 3.10 12.34
C HIS A 54 -1.08 1.99 11.29
N ARG A 55 -1.58 0.85 11.76
CA ARG A 55 -1.97 -0.28 10.89
C ARG A 55 -3.45 -0.23 10.53
N VAL A 56 -4.25 0.38 11.40
CA VAL A 56 -5.68 0.62 11.25
C VAL A 56 -5.90 2.11 11.46
N LEU A 57 -6.66 2.74 10.58
CA LEU A 57 -7.03 4.13 10.72
C LEU A 57 -7.98 4.30 11.91
N PRO A 58 -7.72 5.26 12.81
CA PRO A 58 -8.70 5.59 13.84
C PRO A 58 -9.93 6.23 13.18
N GLU A 59 -11.12 5.98 13.74
CA GLU A 59 -12.38 6.56 13.23
C GLU A 59 -12.37 8.09 13.18
N SER A 60 -11.51 8.74 13.98
CA SER A 60 -11.31 10.20 13.96
C SER A 60 -10.77 10.74 12.64
N VAL A 61 -10.16 9.89 11.80
CA VAL A 61 -9.62 10.30 10.48
C VAL A 61 -10.70 10.89 9.59
N LEU A 62 -11.92 10.35 9.63
CA LEU A 62 -13.04 10.87 8.84
C LEU A 62 -13.35 12.31 9.22
N ASN A 63 -13.28 12.65 10.51
CA ASN A 63 -13.48 14.01 10.98
C ASN A 63 -12.30 14.93 10.57
N GLU A 64 -11.05 14.43 10.66
CA GLU A 64 -9.88 15.20 10.22
C GLU A 64 -9.87 15.50 8.72
N LEU A 65 -10.37 14.57 7.90
CA LEU A 65 -10.50 14.77 6.45
C LEU A 65 -11.53 15.86 6.09
N LEU A 66 -12.62 15.95 6.85
CA LEU A 66 -13.62 17.01 6.73
C LEU A 66 -13.04 18.37 7.15
N ASP A 67 -12.31 18.39 8.27
CA ASP A 67 -11.68 19.61 8.80
C ASP A 67 -10.58 20.15 7.86
N GLU A 68 -9.78 19.28 7.25
CA GLU A 68 -8.72 19.69 6.32
C GLU A 68 -9.23 20.05 4.91
N ASN A 69 -10.54 20.04 4.65
CA ASN A 69 -11.14 20.40 3.36
C ASN A 69 -10.57 19.61 2.16
N ILE A 70 -10.13 18.37 2.40
CA ILE A 70 -9.58 17.49 1.36
C ILE A 70 -10.76 16.95 0.56
N THR A 71 -11.16 17.70 -0.46
CA THR A 71 -12.30 17.39 -1.35
C THR A 71 -11.80 16.66 -2.59
#